data_AF-A0A8C6QN08-F1
#
_entry.id   AF-A0A8C6QN08-F1
#
_cell.length_a   1.000
_cell.length_b   1.000
_cell.length_c   1.000
_cell.angle_alpha   90.00
_cell.angle_beta   90.00
_cell.angle_gamma   90.00
#
_symmetry.space_group_name_H-M   'P 1'
#
loop_
_entity.id
_entity.type
_entity.pdbx_description
1 polymer ?
#
loop_
_entity_poly.entity_id
_entity_poly.type
_entity_poly.pdbx_seq_one_letter_code
_entity_poly.pdbx_strand_id
1 'polypeptide(L)'
;MLKDYDWINAEKHLFGQPNSAYDFKTNNPKEAGQRLQKLQEVKEKLGRNVNMRAMNVLTEAEERYNDLMKKKRIVENDKSKILATIEDLDQKKNQALNIAWQKVNKDFGSIFSTLLPGANAMLAPPEGQTVLDGLEFKVALGNTWKENLTELSGGQR
;
A
#
# COMPACT_ATOMS: atom_id res chain seq x y z
N MET A 1 41.31 -36.49 39.10
CA MET A 1 40.06 -36.72 39.86
C MET A 1 39.97 -35.87 41.13
N LEU A 2 40.75 -36.09 42.19
CA LEU A 2 40.65 -35.25 43.41
C LEU A 2 41.33 -33.87 43.31
N LYS A 3 42.16 -33.65 42.29
CA LYS A 3 42.78 -32.34 41.98
C LYS A 3 41.94 -31.46 41.05
N ASP A 4 40.94 -32.04 40.38
CA ASP A 4 40.13 -31.33 39.37
C ASP A 4 38.78 -30.86 39.94
N TYR A 5 38.45 -31.31 41.15
CA TYR A 5 37.16 -31.09 41.80
C TYR A 5 37.37 -30.81 43.29
N ASP A 6 37.86 -29.62 43.62
CA ASP A 6 38.21 -29.21 44.99
C ASP A 6 37.03 -29.28 45.97
N TRP A 7 35.80 -29.07 45.47
CA TRP A 7 34.56 -29.18 46.24
C TRP A 7 34.36 -30.57 46.85
N ILE A 8 34.91 -31.63 46.25
CA ILE A 8 34.78 -32.99 46.75
C ILE A 8 35.46 -33.11 48.12
N ASN A 9 36.59 -32.43 48.35
CA ASN A 9 37.27 -32.47 49.64
C ASN A 9 36.53 -31.68 50.71
N ALA A 10 35.92 -30.55 50.35
CA ALA A 10 35.13 -29.72 51.27
C ALA A 10 33.85 -30.43 51.71
N GLU A 11 33.16 -31.11 50.80
CA GLU A 11 31.82 -31.67 51.02
C GLU A 11 31.81 -33.17 51.26
N LYS A 12 32.97 -33.84 51.26
CA LYS A 12 33.10 -35.29 51.49
C LYS A 12 32.38 -35.77 52.74
N HIS A 13 32.37 -34.95 53.79
CA HIS A 13 31.75 -35.26 55.07
C HIS A 13 30.21 -35.38 54.99
N LEU A 14 29.59 -34.81 53.95
CA LEU A 14 28.15 -34.85 53.69
C LEU A 14 27.72 -36.06 52.84
N PHE A 15 28.67 -36.80 52.26
CA PHE A 15 28.37 -37.92 51.37
C PHE A 15 27.71 -39.08 52.13
N GLY A 16 26.55 -39.53 51.65
CA GLY A 16 25.77 -40.60 52.27
C GLY A 16 25.03 -40.19 53.54
N GLN A 17 25.05 -38.91 53.92
CA GLN A 17 24.26 -38.44 55.07
C GLN A 17 22.77 -38.35 54.73
N PRO A 18 21.88 -38.86 55.61
CA PRO A 18 20.44 -38.79 55.39
C PRO A 18 19.97 -37.34 55.36
N ASN A 19 19.02 -37.02 54.48
CA ASN A 19 18.47 -35.67 54.31
C ASN A 19 19.44 -34.61 53.76
N SER A 20 20.58 -35.05 53.18
CA SER A 20 21.52 -34.20 52.46
C SER A 20 21.38 -34.37 50.94
N ALA A 21 21.95 -33.44 50.15
CA ALA A 21 22.01 -33.55 48.68
C ALA A 21 22.77 -34.81 48.20
N TYR A 22 23.53 -35.45 49.09
CA TYR A 22 24.32 -36.65 48.84
C TYR A 22 23.76 -37.89 49.56
N ASP A 23 22.46 -37.88 49.89
CA ASP A 23 21.79 -39.04 50.45
C ASP A 23 21.66 -40.16 49.40
N PHE A 24 22.62 -41.08 49.43
CA PHE A 24 22.70 -42.19 48.47
C PHE A 24 21.63 -43.27 48.67
N LYS A 25 20.84 -43.22 49.75
CA LYS A 25 19.69 -44.11 49.94
C LYS A 25 18.46 -43.60 49.21
N THR A 26 18.27 -42.28 49.21
CA THR A 26 17.16 -41.61 48.52
C THR A 26 17.48 -41.36 47.04
N ASN A 27 18.74 -41.06 46.71
CA ASN A 27 19.19 -40.83 45.34
C ASN A 27 20.41 -41.70 45.03
N ASN A 28 20.16 -42.91 44.54
CA ASN A 28 21.20 -43.90 44.27
C ASN A 28 22.18 -43.38 43.19
N PRO A 29 23.49 -43.23 43.49
CA PRO A 29 24.48 -42.72 42.55
C PRO A 29 24.55 -43.49 41.23
N LYS A 30 24.28 -44.80 41.26
CA LYS A 30 24.29 -45.67 40.08
C LYS A 30 23.09 -45.38 39.17
N GLU A 31 21.91 -45.18 39.74
CA GLU A 31 20.70 -44.81 39.00
C GLU A 31 20.77 -43.37 38.49
N ALA A 32 21.30 -42.45 39.30
CA ALA A 32 21.56 -41.07 38.89
C ALA A 32 22.55 -41.01 37.71
N GLY A 33 23.62 -41.81 37.74
CA GLY A 33 24.57 -41.94 36.64
C GLY A 33 23.91 -42.49 35.36
N GLN A 34 23.09 -43.54 35.48
CA GLN A 34 22.33 -44.08 34.34
C GLN A 34 21.31 -43.08 33.78
N ARG A 35 20.65 -42.31 34.65
CA ARG A 35 19.72 -41.25 34.25
C ARG A 35 20.44 -40.12 33.53
N LEU A 36 21.60 -39.71 34.03
CA LEU A 36 22.45 -38.70 33.39
C LEU A 36 22.90 -39.16 32.01
N GLN A 37 23.36 -40.40 31.88
CA GLN A 37 23.74 -40.98 30.59
C GLN A 37 22.56 -41.00 29.60
N LYS A 38 21.38 -41.46 30.02
CA LYS A 38 20.17 -41.44 29.19
C LYS A 38 19.78 -40.01 28.76
N LEU A 39 19.81 -39.05 29.68
CA LEU A 39 19.52 -37.65 29.38
C LEU A 39 20.54 -37.05 28.40
N GLN A 40 21.81 -37.44 28.52
CA GLN A 40 22.86 -36.97 27.64
C GLN A 40 22.74 -37.56 26.23
N GLU A 41 22.40 -38.84 26.10
CA GLU A 41 22.07 -39.47 24.81
C GLU A 41 20.84 -38.83 24.15
N VAL A 42 19.82 -38.50 24.93
CA VAL A 42 18.63 -37.78 24.44
C VAL A 42 19.01 -36.38 23.98
N LYS A 43 19.80 -35.63 24.76
CA LYS A 43 20.30 -34.30 24.39
C LYS A 43 21.12 -34.34 23.09
N GLU A 44 22.02 -35.31 22.95
CA GLU A 44 22.82 -35.53 21.72
C GLU A 44 21.92 -35.84 20.51
N LYS A 45 20.93 -36.72 20.67
CA LYS A 45 19.96 -37.05 19.61
C LYS A 45 19.12 -35.85 19.20
N LEU A 46 18.63 -35.06 20.16
CA LEU A 46 17.90 -33.83 19.86
C LEU A 46 18.83 -32.79 19.22
N GLY A 47 20.05 -32.61 19.73
CA GLY A 47 21.02 -31.66 19.18
C GLY A 47 21.35 -31.91 17.71
N ARG A 48 21.37 -33.18 17.27
CA ARG A 48 21.55 -33.54 15.84
C ARG A 48 20.35 -33.17 14.97
N ASN A 49 19.14 -33.13 15.54
CA ASN A 49 17.89 -32.82 14.84
C ASN A 49 17.45 -31.35 15.01
N VAL A 50 18.09 -30.59 15.90
CA VAL A 50 17.82 -29.16 16.08
C VAL A 50 18.51 -28.39 14.96
N ASN A 51 17.72 -27.77 14.10
CA ASN A 51 18.22 -26.86 13.09
C ASN A 51 18.66 -25.55 13.76
N MET A 52 19.93 -25.46 14.13
CA MET A 52 20.53 -24.27 14.74
C MET A 52 20.44 -23.01 13.85
N ARG A 53 20.18 -23.17 12.54
CA ARG A 53 19.99 -22.05 11.60
C ARG A 53 18.54 -21.56 11.55
N ALA A 54 17.58 -22.30 12.11
CA ALA A 54 16.17 -21.95 12.06
C ALA A 54 15.89 -20.57 12.67
N MET A 55 16.59 -20.23 13.75
CA MET A 55 16.46 -18.90 14.36
C MET A 55 16.90 -17.78 13.41
N ASN A 56 18.05 -17.95 12.74
CA ASN A 56 18.55 -16.95 11.79
C ASN A 56 17.64 -16.82 10.56
N VAL A 57 17.14 -17.95 10.04
CA VAL A 57 16.22 -17.96 8.90
C VAL A 57 14.88 -17.32 9.28
N LEU A 58 14.41 -17.52 10.51
CA LEU A 58 13.20 -16.86 11.01
C LEU A 58 13.41 -15.35 11.07
N THR A 59 14.49 -14.87 11.70
CA THR A 59 14.81 -13.44 11.76
C THR A 59 14.89 -12.82 10.37
N GLU A 60 15.58 -13.48 9.43
CA GLU A 60 15.72 -12.99 8.06
C GLU A 60 14.38 -12.97 7.31
N ALA A 61 13.51 -13.96 7.54
CA ALA A 61 12.17 -13.99 6.97
C ALA A 61 11.27 -12.88 7.54
N GLU A 62 11.36 -12.62 8.84
CA GLU A 62 10.63 -11.54 9.51
C GLU A 62 11.07 -10.16 9.00
N GLU A 63 12.38 -9.93 8.85
CA GLU A 63 12.92 -8.70 8.27
C GLU A 63 12.40 -8.49 6.84
N ARG A 64 12.51 -9.52 5.98
CA ARG A 64 12.01 -9.46 4.60
C ARG A 64 10.50 -9.21 4.55
N TYR A 65 9.73 -9.82 5.45
CA TYR A 65 8.29 -9.60 5.55
C TYR A 65 7.97 -8.15 5.93
N ASN A 66 8.64 -7.61 6.94
CA ASN A 66 8.44 -6.24 7.40
C ASN A 66 8.80 -5.22 6.31
N ASP A 67 9.90 -5.44 5.60
CA ASP A 67 10.30 -4.61 4.46
C ASP A 67 9.27 -4.67 3.33
N LEU A 68 8.77 -5.86 3.00
CA LEU A 68 7.75 -6.04 1.98
C LEU A 68 6.45 -5.33 2.37
N MET A 69 6.02 -5.46 3.63
CA MET A 69 4.84 -4.79 4.14
C MET A 69 4.98 -3.26 4.13
N LYS A 70 6.17 -2.74 4.45
CA LYS A 70 6.47 -1.31 4.33
C LYS A 70 6.38 -0.83 2.88
N LYS A 71 6.99 -1.57 1.93
CA LYS A 71 6.92 -1.26 0.49
C LYS A 71 5.48 -1.30 -0.02
N LYS A 72 4.70 -2.30 0.37
CA LYS A 72 3.27 -2.41 0.03
C LYS A 72 2.49 -1.17 0.47
N ARG A 73 2.64 -0.74 1.72
CA ARG A 73 1.98 0.48 2.24
C ARG A 73 2.35 1.73 1.46
N ILE A 74 3.62 1.87 1.07
CA ILE A 74 4.09 3.01 0.26
C ILE A 74 3.37 2.99 -1.09
N VAL A 75 3.36 1.85 -1.79
CA VAL A 75 2.71 1.72 -3.10
C VAL A 75 1.20 1.99 -3.02
N GLU A 76 0.53 1.50 -1.98
CA GLU A 76 -0.90 1.76 -1.76
C GLU A 76 -1.17 3.26 -1.53
N ASN A 77 -0.35 3.91 -0.71
CA ASN A 77 -0.46 5.35 -0.46
C ASN A 77 -0.18 6.18 -1.71
N ASP A 78 0.84 5.82 -2.49
CA ASP A 78 1.19 6.52 -3.72
C ASP A 78 0.11 6.34 -4.78
N LYS A 79 -0.49 5.15 -4.88
CA LYS A 79 -1.66 4.91 -5.72
C LYS A 79 -2.81 5.86 -5.35
N SER A 80 -3.14 5.95 -4.05
CA SER A 80 -4.22 6.86 -3.60
C SER A 80 -3.90 8.33 -3.90
N LYS A 81 -2.65 8.76 -3.72
CA LYS A 81 -2.23 10.14 -4.07
C LYS A 81 -2.34 10.42 -5.57
N ILE A 82 -1.93 9.48 -6.41
CA ILE A 82 -2.04 9.62 -7.87
C ILE A 82 -3.51 9.77 -8.27
N LEU A 83 -4.40 8.94 -7.73
CA LEU A 83 -5.83 9.02 -8.02
C LEU A 83 -6.43 10.37 -7.58
N ALA A 84 -6.10 10.84 -6.37
CA ALA A 84 -6.55 12.15 -5.89
C ALA A 84 -6.01 13.31 -6.77
N THR A 85 -4.77 13.18 -7.24
CA THR A 85 -4.17 14.19 -8.14
C THR A 85 -4.85 14.18 -9.51
N ILE A 86 -5.20 13.02 -10.05
CA ILE A 86 -5.95 12.90 -11.31
C ILE A 86 -7.31 13.58 -11.16
N GLU A 87 -8.02 13.35 -10.06
CA GLU A 87 -9.32 13.99 -9.80
C GLU A 87 -9.22 15.51 -9.69
N ASP A 88 -8.24 16.04 -8.96
CA ASP A 88 -7.98 17.49 -8.87
C ASP A 88 -7.63 18.10 -10.23
N LEU A 89 -6.81 17.41 -11.03
CA LEU A 89 -6.48 17.85 -12.38
C LEU A 89 -7.70 17.86 -13.31
N ASP A 90 -8.58 16.85 -13.21
CA ASP A 90 -9.78 16.78 -14.03
C ASP A 90 -10.77 17.91 -13.67
N GLN A 91 -10.93 18.21 -12.38
CA GLN A 91 -11.72 19.35 -11.93
C GLN A 91 -11.16 20.69 -12.45
N LYS A 92 -9.85 20.90 -12.36
CA LYS A 92 -9.19 22.11 -12.88
C LYS A 92 -9.33 22.23 -14.39
N LYS A 93 -9.19 21.12 -15.13
CA LYS A 93 -9.41 21.06 -16.58
C LYS A 93 -10.84 21.49 -16.93
N ASN A 94 -11.84 20.95 -16.23
CA ASN A 94 -13.25 21.24 -16.49
C ASN A 94 -13.59 22.70 -16.18
N GLN A 95 -13.05 23.24 -15.09
CA GLN A 95 -13.21 24.66 -14.74
C GLN A 95 -12.57 25.58 -15.78
N ALA A 96 -11.32 25.32 -16.16
CA ALA A 96 -10.60 26.10 -17.16
C ALA A 96 -11.32 26.09 -18.51
N LEU A 97 -11.80 24.91 -18.94
CA LEU A 97 -12.55 24.78 -20.20
C LEU A 97 -13.87 25.54 -20.15
N ASN A 98 -14.62 25.48 -19.05
CA ASN A 98 -15.88 26.21 -18.90
C ASN A 98 -15.67 27.74 -18.95
N ILE A 99 -14.64 28.25 -18.26
CA ILE A 99 -14.28 29.68 -18.30
C ILE A 99 -13.89 30.10 -19.72
N ALA A 100 -13.07 29.30 -20.41
CA ALA A 100 -12.67 29.56 -21.78
C ALA A 100 -13.88 29.57 -22.73
N TRP A 101 -14.76 28.57 -22.61
CA TRP A 101 -16.00 28.48 -23.39
C TRP A 101 -16.89 29.69 -23.17
N GLN A 102 -17.15 30.11 -21.93
CA GLN A 102 -17.98 31.29 -21.65
C GLN A 102 -17.42 32.56 -22.29
N LYS A 103 -16.10 32.74 -22.24
CA LYS A 103 -15.44 33.89 -22.85
C LYS A 103 -15.54 33.86 -24.37
N VAL A 104 -15.17 32.73 -24.98
CA VAL A 104 -15.26 32.53 -26.44
C VAL A 104 -16.69 32.70 -26.91
N ASN A 105 -17.68 32.15 -26.20
CA ASN A 105 -19.09 32.24 -26.57
C ASN A 105 -19.60 33.69 -26.52
N LYS A 106 -19.18 34.47 -25.52
CA LYS A 106 -19.50 35.90 -25.43
C LYS A 106 -18.90 36.69 -26.59
N ASP A 107 -17.61 36.48 -26.87
CA ASP A 107 -16.92 37.17 -27.95
C ASP A 107 -17.50 36.77 -29.32
N PHE A 108 -17.84 35.49 -29.49
CA PHE A 108 -18.46 34.94 -30.69
C PHE A 108 -19.83 35.59 -30.98
N GLY A 109 -20.71 35.69 -29.98
CA GLY A 109 -21.99 36.38 -30.13
C GLY A 109 -21.84 37.87 -30.41
N SER A 110 -20.84 38.53 -29.82
CA SER A 110 -20.53 39.94 -30.08
C SER A 110 -20.05 40.18 -31.51
N ILE A 111 -19.21 39.29 -32.06
CA ILE A 111 -18.73 39.37 -33.43
C ILE A 111 -19.89 39.17 -34.41
N PHE A 112 -20.72 38.14 -34.21
CA PHE A 112 -21.85 37.85 -35.09
C PHE A 112 -22.89 38.97 -35.12
N SER A 113 -23.25 39.51 -33.97
CA SER A 113 -24.21 40.63 -33.88
C SER A 113 -23.68 41.92 -34.52
N THR A 114 -22.36 42.13 -34.54
CA THR A 114 -21.72 43.26 -35.21
C THR A 114 -21.71 43.08 -36.74
N LEU A 115 -21.46 41.86 -37.22
CA LEU A 115 -21.41 41.56 -38.66
C LEU A 115 -22.79 41.45 -39.30
N LEU A 116 -23.77 40.91 -38.57
CA LEU A 116 -25.13 40.68 -39.06
C LEU A 116 -26.14 41.27 -38.05
N PRO A 117 -26.62 42.51 -38.29
CA PRO A 117 -27.62 43.14 -37.42
C PRO A 117 -28.89 42.28 -37.34
N GLY A 118 -29.29 41.92 -36.11
CA GLY A 118 -30.45 41.05 -35.86
C GLY A 118 -30.16 39.55 -35.91
N ALA A 119 -28.89 39.14 -36.04
CA ALA A 119 -28.46 37.77 -35.84
C ALA A 119 -27.82 37.57 -34.46
N ASN A 120 -28.08 36.43 -33.84
CA ASN A 120 -27.41 35.98 -32.62
C ASN A 120 -26.68 34.66 -32.91
N ALA A 121 -25.52 34.45 -32.29
CA ALA A 121 -24.79 33.21 -32.44
C ALA A 121 -24.21 32.77 -31.10
N MET A 122 -24.18 31.46 -30.85
CA MET A 122 -23.58 30.88 -29.66
C MET A 122 -22.96 29.51 -29.95
N LEU A 123 -21.99 29.14 -29.12
CA LEU A 123 -21.44 27.80 -29.00
C LEU A 123 -22.15 27.09 -27.86
N ALA A 124 -22.81 25.97 -28.15
CA ALA A 124 -23.49 25.15 -27.15
C ALA A 124 -23.05 23.70 -27.28
N PRO A 125 -23.00 22.94 -26.18
CA PRO A 125 -22.80 21.50 -26.29
C PRO A 125 -23.96 20.84 -27.06
N PRO A 126 -23.70 19.73 -27.78
CA PRO A 126 -24.75 18.93 -28.41
C PRO A 126 -25.82 18.48 -27.40
N GLU A 127 -26.99 18.11 -27.89
CA GLU A 127 -28.08 17.66 -27.02
C GLU A 127 -27.65 16.43 -26.19
N GLY A 128 -27.80 16.55 -24.87
CA GLY A 128 -27.41 15.50 -23.92
C GLY A 128 -25.90 15.38 -23.63
N GLN A 129 -25.07 16.28 -24.17
CA GLN A 129 -23.62 16.26 -23.98
C GLN A 129 -23.12 17.44 -23.14
N THR A 130 -21.86 17.40 -22.73
CA THR A 130 -21.20 18.46 -21.98
C THR A 130 -20.24 19.25 -22.88
N VAL A 131 -19.79 20.42 -22.40
CA VAL A 131 -18.77 21.25 -23.09
C VAL A 131 -17.47 20.49 -23.35
N LEU A 132 -17.21 19.40 -22.60
CA LEU A 132 -16.03 18.54 -22.76
C LEU A 132 -16.14 17.60 -23.95
N ASP A 133 -17.35 17.23 -24.34
CA ASP A 133 -17.61 16.25 -25.40
C ASP A 133 -17.61 16.90 -26.79
N GLY A 134 -17.88 18.21 -26.84
CA GLY A 134 -17.85 19.00 -28.06
C GLY A 134 -18.69 20.26 -27.95
N LEU A 135 -18.57 21.12 -28.95
CA LEU A 135 -19.38 22.33 -29.09
C LEU A 135 -19.91 22.41 -30.51
N GLU A 136 -21.17 22.79 -30.63
CA GLU A 136 -21.89 23.02 -31.88
C GLU A 136 -22.24 24.50 -32.02
N PHE A 137 -22.36 24.92 -33.28
CA PHE A 137 -22.72 26.29 -33.62
C PHE A 137 -24.24 26.41 -33.67
N LYS A 138 -24.80 27.28 -32.83
CA LYS A 138 -26.22 27.67 -32.92
C LYS A 138 -26.31 29.12 -33.34
N VAL A 139 -27.04 29.37 -34.42
CA VAL A 139 -27.23 30.71 -34.99
C VAL A 139 -28.71 31.01 -35.09
N ALA A 140 -29.13 32.17 -34.59
CA ALA A 140 -30.46 32.71 -34.80
C ALA A 140 -30.42 33.89 -35.77
N LEU A 141 -31.32 33.86 -36.75
CA LEU A 141 -31.59 34.97 -37.66
C LEU A 141 -32.98 35.50 -37.31
N GLY A 142 -33.07 36.66 -36.64
CA GLY A 142 -34.32 37.13 -36.04
C GLY A 142 -34.73 36.29 -34.83
N ASN A 143 -35.93 35.67 -34.87
CA ASN A 143 -36.49 34.92 -33.75
C ASN A 143 -36.28 33.39 -33.83
N THR A 144 -35.71 32.88 -34.93
CA THR A 144 -35.60 31.43 -35.16
C THR A 144 -34.16 30.97 -34.95
N TRP A 145 -33.94 30.09 -33.98
CA TRP A 145 -32.67 29.41 -33.75
C TRP A 145 -32.52 28.22 -34.70
N LYS A 146 -31.35 28.12 -35.33
CA LYS A 146 -30.95 27.00 -36.17
C LYS A 146 -29.77 26.29 -35.54
N GLU A 147 -29.78 24.96 -35.63
CA GLU A 147 -28.80 24.11 -34.94
C GLU A 147 -27.56 23.80 -35.78
N ASN A 148 -27.58 24.08 -37.09
CA ASN A 148 -26.46 23.78 -37.97
C ASN A 148 -26.22 24.82 -39.07
N LEU A 149 -24.94 25.08 -39.37
CA LEU A 149 -24.46 25.91 -40.49
C LEU A 149 -24.86 25.35 -41.88
N THR A 150 -25.30 24.10 -41.98
CA THR A 150 -25.86 23.52 -43.21
C THR A 150 -27.20 24.12 -43.61
N GLU A 151 -27.93 24.74 -42.68
CA GLU A 151 -29.23 25.35 -42.95
C GLU A 151 -29.15 26.85 -43.31
N LEU A 152 -27.92 27.37 -43.42
CA LEU A 152 -27.63 28.74 -43.81
C LEU A 152 -27.29 28.78 -45.31
N SER A 153 -27.73 29.84 -45.99
CA SER A 153 -27.45 30.03 -47.42
C SER A 153 -25.95 30.19 -47.68
N GLY A 154 -25.47 29.93 -48.90
CA GLY A 154 -24.03 29.91 -49.22
C GLY A 154 -23.26 31.22 -48.94
N GLY A 155 -23.94 32.36 -48.80
CA GLY A 155 -23.32 33.63 -48.36
C GLY A 155 -23.36 33.88 -46.85
N GLN A 156 -24.05 33.02 -46.09
CA GLN A 156 -24.16 33.04 -44.63
C GLN A 156 -23.29 31.96 -43.96
N ARG A 157 -22.85 30.95 -44.72
CA ARG A 157 -21.87 29.94 -44.33
C ARG A 157 -20.46 30.53 -44.28
#